data_AF-A0A7C2YVY9-F1
#
_entry.id   AF-A0A7C2YVY9-F1
#
_cell.length_a   1.000
_cell.length_b   1.000
_cell.length_c   1.000
_cell.angle_alpha   90.00
_cell.angle_beta   90.00
_cell.angle_gamma   90.00
#
_symmetry.space_group_name_H-M   'P 1'
#
loop_
_entity.id
_entity.type
_entity.pdbx_description
1 polymer ?
#
loop_
_entity_poly.entity_id
_entity_poly.type
_entity_poly.pdbx_seq_one_letter_code
_entity_poly.pdbx_strand_id
1 'polypeptide(L)'
;MEGQVQLTSGIRELTVKATLWRWSNGDVALRVTGDAVELLRRHVNEAVEVAVLDKAERAITMFKSTLRFYKSNGHDYLVIFYPRKLTPMLPIIEQSKDPDGKIWVALRLLGIKKPSRRIKEEVRMG
;
A
#
# COMPACT_ATOMS: atom_id res chain seq x y z
N MET A 1 -3.88 -16.23 15.10
CA MET A 1 -4.67 -16.76 13.97
C MET A 1 -3.91 -16.45 12.71
N GLU A 2 -3.28 -17.47 12.15
CA GLU A 2 -2.59 -17.40 10.87
C GLU A 2 -3.65 -17.33 9.76
N GLY A 3 -3.63 -16.23 8.99
CA GLY A 3 -4.52 -16.08 7.84
C GLY A 3 -4.22 -17.16 6.83
N GLN A 4 -5.23 -17.94 6.45
CA GLN A 4 -5.13 -18.91 5.36
C GLN A 4 -4.83 -18.16 4.06
N VAL A 5 -3.58 -18.25 3.60
CA VAL A 5 -3.20 -17.84 2.26
C VAL A 5 -3.41 -19.04 1.34
N GLN A 6 -4.59 -19.13 0.74
CA GLN A 6 -4.81 -20.07 -0.37
C GLN A 6 -4.11 -19.56 -1.62
N LEU A 7 -2.94 -20.14 -1.88
CA LEU A 7 -2.11 -19.91 -3.05
C LEU A 7 -2.72 -20.64 -4.26
N THR A 8 -3.42 -19.89 -5.10
CA THR A 8 -3.66 -20.28 -6.50
C THR A 8 -3.29 -19.11 -7.40
N SER A 9 -2.75 -19.42 -8.59
CA SER A 9 -2.46 -18.46 -9.66
C SER A 9 -3.75 -17.69 -10.02
N GLY A 10 -4.01 -16.58 -9.34
CA GLY A 10 -5.33 -15.93 -9.35
C GLY A 10 -5.69 -15.11 -8.12
N ILE A 11 -4.72 -14.62 -7.32
CA ILE A 11 -5.01 -13.73 -6.20
C ILE A 11 -5.70 -12.48 -6.74
N ARG A 12 -7.02 -12.36 -6.49
CA ARG A 12 -7.79 -11.15 -6.80
C ARG A 12 -7.86 -10.23 -5.60
N GLU A 13 -7.77 -10.76 -4.40
CA GLU A 13 -7.89 -10.01 -3.16
C GLU A 13 -6.96 -10.59 -2.08
N LEU A 14 -6.33 -9.71 -1.29
CA LEU A 14 -5.42 -10.09 -0.21
C LEU A 14 -5.52 -9.05 0.91
N THR A 15 -5.62 -9.51 2.16
CA THR A 15 -5.50 -8.66 3.34
C THR A 15 -4.04 -8.63 3.81
N VAL A 16 -3.46 -7.44 3.91
CA VAL A 16 -2.05 -7.24 4.23
C VAL A 16 -1.86 -6.26 5.39
N LYS A 17 -0.74 -6.39 6.09
CA LYS A 17 -0.29 -5.37 7.05
C LYS A 17 0.46 -4.25 6.32
N ALA A 18 0.16 -3.01 6.67
CA ALA A 18 0.89 -1.85 6.18
C ALA A 18 1.28 -0.88 7.31
N THR A 19 2.30 -0.07 7.07
CA THR A 19 2.67 1.07 7.93
C THR A 19 2.35 2.37 7.19
N LEU A 20 1.76 3.32 7.91
CA LEU A 20 1.60 4.69 7.40
C LEU A 20 2.98 5.36 7.32
N TRP A 21 3.38 5.73 6.11
CA TRP A 21 4.60 6.48 5.85
C TRP A 21 4.21 7.89 5.42
N ARG A 22 4.55 8.89 6.23
CA ARG A 22 4.28 10.30 5.95
C ARG A 22 5.56 10.99 5.52
N TRP A 23 5.52 11.73 4.42
CA TRP A 23 6.60 12.60 3.97
C TRP A 23 6.36 14.05 4.42
N SER A 24 7.44 14.84 4.46
CA SER A 24 7.41 16.24 4.89
C SER A 24 6.52 17.14 4.02
N ASN A 25 6.31 16.76 2.75
CA ASN A 25 5.47 17.48 1.80
C ASN A 25 3.95 17.17 1.97
N GLY A 26 3.58 16.41 3.00
CA GLY A 26 2.21 16.02 3.30
C GLY A 26 1.70 14.81 2.52
N ASP A 27 2.51 14.21 1.64
CA ASP A 27 2.16 12.95 1.00
C ASP A 27 2.22 11.80 2.00
N VAL A 28 1.32 10.85 1.81
CA VAL A 28 1.25 9.65 2.62
C VAL A 28 1.23 8.42 1.72
N ALA A 29 1.93 7.38 2.14
CA ALA A 29 1.90 6.08 1.51
C ALA A 29 1.62 4.99 2.55
N LEU A 30 0.95 3.94 2.10
CA LEU A 30 0.82 2.69 2.84
C LEU A 30 1.98 1.80 2.42
N ARG A 31 2.96 1.61 3.31
CA ARG A 31 4.07 0.69 3.08
C ARG A 31 3.64 -0.72 3.46
N VAL A 32 3.53 -1.61 2.48
CA VAL A 32 3.22 -3.03 2.73
C VAL A 32 4.37 -3.67 3.51
N THR A 33 4.04 -4.55 4.46
CA THR A 33 5.00 -5.24 5.33
C THR A 33 4.69 -6.72 5.45
N GLY A 34 5.69 -7.52 5.86
CA GLY A 34 5.57 -8.96 6.06
C GLY A 34 5.60 -9.75 4.74
N ASP A 35 5.16 -11.01 4.80
CA ASP A 35 5.30 -11.98 3.70
C ASP A 35 4.52 -11.57 2.44
N ALA A 36 3.52 -10.71 2.58
CA ALA A 36 2.74 -10.19 1.46
C ALA A 36 3.58 -9.35 0.48
N VAL A 37 4.74 -8.83 0.88
CA VAL A 37 5.63 -8.05 -0.01
C VAL A 37 6.10 -8.90 -1.19
N GLU A 38 6.55 -10.13 -0.93
CA GLU A 38 7.04 -11.02 -2.00
C GLU A 38 5.91 -11.49 -2.92
N LEU A 39 4.70 -11.66 -2.38
CA LEU A 39 3.51 -11.99 -3.17
C LEU A 39 3.15 -10.84 -4.12
N LEU A 40 3.12 -9.60 -3.61
CA LEU A 40 2.69 -8.43 -4.36
C LEU A 40 3.77 -7.83 -5.27
N ARG A 41 5.04 -8.22 -5.10
CA ARG A 41 6.17 -7.79 -5.95
C ARG A 41 5.91 -8.02 -7.44
N ARG A 42 5.19 -9.09 -7.79
CA ARG A 42 4.87 -9.48 -9.18
C ARG A 42 3.79 -8.57 -9.81
N HIS A 43 3.05 -7.87 -8.97
CA HIS A 43 1.91 -7.00 -9.29
C HIS A 43 2.28 -5.52 -9.22
N VAL A 44 3.58 -5.20 -9.21
CA VAL A 44 4.04 -3.81 -9.27
C VAL A 44 3.55 -3.15 -10.55
N ASN A 45 3.15 -1.89 -10.39
CA ASN A 45 2.47 -1.06 -11.38
C ASN A 45 1.03 -1.50 -11.70
N GLU A 46 0.48 -2.50 -11.03
CA GLU A 46 -0.92 -2.86 -11.19
C GLU A 46 -1.84 -1.90 -10.44
N ALA A 47 -2.97 -1.56 -11.06
CA ALA A 47 -4.03 -0.82 -10.42
C ALA A 47 -4.69 -1.68 -9.34
N VAL A 48 -4.97 -1.07 -8.20
CA VAL A 48 -5.54 -1.74 -7.04
C VAL A 48 -6.69 -0.95 -6.45
N GLU A 49 -7.70 -1.66 -5.97
CA GLU A 49 -8.66 -1.15 -5.00
C GLU A 49 -8.13 -1.46 -3.60
N VAL A 50 -8.21 -0.46 -2.72
CA VAL A 50 -7.60 -0.45 -1.40
C VAL A 50 -8.70 -0.14 -0.40
N ALA A 51 -8.89 -1.00 0.58
CA ALA A 51 -9.74 -0.73 1.74
C ALA A 51 -8.87 -0.76 3.01
N VAL A 52 -8.83 0.35 3.75
CA VAL A 52 -8.17 0.40 5.06
C VAL A 52 -9.18 -0.07 6.11
N LEU A 53 -8.78 -1.03 6.92
CA LEU A 53 -9.67 -1.72 7.86
C LEU A 53 -9.49 -1.22 9.29
N ASP A 54 -10.58 -1.26 10.05
CA ASP A 54 -10.56 -1.14 11.50
C ASP A 54 -10.22 -2.47 12.19
N LYS A 55 -10.22 -2.47 13.53
CA LYS A 55 -9.92 -3.67 14.34
C LYS A 55 -11.01 -4.74 14.25
N ALA A 56 -12.20 -4.39 13.77
CA ALA A 56 -13.32 -5.30 13.51
C ALA A 56 -13.44 -5.66 12.03
N GLU A 57 -12.38 -5.46 11.25
CA GLU A 57 -12.28 -5.75 9.81
C GLU A 57 -13.26 -4.96 8.94
N ARG A 58 -13.78 -3.83 9.44
CA ARG A 58 -14.67 -2.95 8.68
C ARG A 58 -13.86 -1.91 7.92
N ALA A 59 -14.29 -1.58 6.70
CA ALA A 59 -13.62 -0.56 5.89
C ALA A 59 -13.83 0.85 6.49
N ILE A 60 -12.75 1.47 6.93
CA ILE A 60 -12.70 2.89 7.35
C ILE A 60 -12.76 3.80 6.11
N THR A 61 -11.99 3.44 5.08
CA THR A 61 -11.96 4.18 3.81
C THR A 61 -11.57 3.26 2.66
N MET A 62 -12.02 3.60 1.46
CA MET A 62 -11.74 2.86 0.24
C MET A 62 -11.28 3.81 -0.87
N PHE A 63 -10.29 3.39 -1.65
CA PHE A 63 -9.80 4.15 -2.78
C PHE A 63 -9.10 3.29 -3.83
N LYS A 64 -9.00 3.84 -5.05
CA LYS A 64 -8.20 3.25 -6.13
C LYS A 64 -6.80 3.84 -6.11
N SER A 65 -5.79 3.00 -6.31
CA SER A 65 -4.39 3.40 -6.37
C SER A 65 -3.60 2.46 -7.29
N THR A 66 -2.28 2.46 -7.16
CA THR A 66 -1.38 1.59 -7.92
C THR A 66 -0.26 1.12 -7.00
N LEU A 67 0.07 -0.17 -7.06
CA LEU A 67 1.23 -0.72 -6.38
C LEU A 67 2.50 -0.17 -7.01
N ARG A 68 3.41 0.37 -6.21
CA ARG A 68 4.68 0.94 -6.69
C ARG A 68 5.82 0.53 -5.78
N PHE A 69 7.03 0.45 -6.34
CA PHE A 69 8.24 0.50 -5.53
C PHE A 69 8.64 1.95 -5.28
N TYR A 70 9.03 2.23 -4.05
CA TYR A 70 9.66 3.47 -3.64
C TYR A 70 11.06 3.17 -3.12
N LYS A 71 12.07 3.76 -3.74
CA LYS A 71 13.47 3.60 -3.33
C LYS A 71 13.80 4.61 -2.23
N SER A 72 14.35 4.15 -1.12
CA SER A 72 14.86 5.02 -0.06
C SER A 72 15.99 4.32 0.68
N ASN A 73 17.09 5.04 0.95
CA ASN A 73 18.27 4.51 1.65
C ASN A 73 18.81 3.19 1.06
N GLY A 74 18.79 3.03 -0.27
CA GLY A 74 19.25 1.81 -0.94
C GLY A 74 18.28 0.62 -0.89
N HIS A 75 17.09 0.78 -0.31
CA HIS A 75 16.08 -0.26 -0.20
C HIS A 75 14.84 0.05 -1.06
N ASP A 76 14.27 -0.99 -1.66
CA ASP A 76 13.01 -0.92 -2.41
C ASP A 76 11.84 -1.26 -1.50
N TYR A 77 10.94 -0.31 -1.28
CA TYR A 77 9.76 -0.50 -0.46
C TYR A 77 8.51 -0.60 -1.34
N LEU A 78 7.71 -1.64 -1.14
CA LEU A 78 6.41 -1.75 -1.80
C LEU A 78 5.41 -0.81 -1.11
N VAL A 79 4.90 0.14 -1.88
CA VAL A 79 4.02 1.20 -1.37
C VAL A 79 2.77 1.36 -2.22
N ILE A 80 1.74 1.89 -1.57
CA ILE A 80 0.50 2.34 -2.17
C ILE A 80 0.32 3.80 -1.78
N PHE A 81 0.26 4.70 -2.75
CA PHE A 81 0.05 6.11 -2.45
C PHE A 81 -1.37 6.34 -1.92
N TYR A 82 -1.44 7.02 -0.78
CA TYR A 82 -2.69 7.38 -0.13
C TYR A 82 -3.19 8.70 -0.70
N PRO A 83 -4.46 8.80 -1.12
CA PRO A 83 -4.98 10.02 -1.74
C PRO A 83 -4.98 11.20 -0.76
N ARG A 84 -4.40 12.34 -1.15
CA ARG A 84 -4.38 13.57 -0.32
C ARG A 84 -5.78 14.03 0.13
N LYS A 85 -6.81 13.81 -0.70
CA LYS A 85 -8.21 14.14 -0.34
C LYS A 85 -8.73 13.34 0.85
N LEU A 86 -8.11 12.20 1.17
CA LEU A 86 -8.48 11.33 2.30
C LEU A 86 -7.57 11.57 3.51
N THR A 87 -6.63 12.53 3.48
CA THR A 87 -5.79 12.90 4.62
C THR A 87 -6.58 13.19 5.91
N PRO A 88 -7.80 13.80 5.86
CA PRO A 88 -8.63 13.96 7.05
C PRO A 88 -9.02 12.66 7.76
N MET A 89 -8.95 11.50 7.10
CA MET A 89 -9.24 10.19 7.70
C MET A 89 -8.06 9.60 8.47
N LEU A 90 -6.85 10.14 8.32
CA LEU A 90 -5.64 9.58 8.96
C LEU A 90 -5.76 9.45 10.49
N PRO A 91 -6.34 10.40 11.25
CA PRO A 91 -6.50 10.22 12.69
C PRO A 91 -7.30 8.97 13.07
N ILE A 92 -8.33 8.63 12.28
CA ILE A 92 -9.16 7.43 12.51
C ILE A 92 -8.35 6.17 12.19
N ILE A 93 -7.58 6.19 11.10
CA ILE A 93 -6.69 5.09 10.70
C ILE A 93 -5.57 4.88 11.73
N GLU A 94 -5.04 5.95 12.33
CA GLU A 94 -4.04 5.87 13.40
C GLU A 94 -4.59 5.14 14.64
N GLN A 95 -5.85 5.39 15.00
CA GLN A 95 -6.53 4.71 16.11
C GLN A 95 -6.80 3.22 15.84
N SER A 96 -6.86 2.82 14.56
CA SER A 96 -7.08 1.43 14.17
C SER A 96 -5.81 0.58 14.11
N LYS A 97 -4.63 1.17 14.37
CA LYS A 97 -3.37 0.43 14.40
C LYS A 97 -3.40 -0.72 15.40
N ASP A 98 -2.76 -1.81 15.01
CA ASP A 98 -2.42 -2.92 15.90
C ASP A 98 -1.30 -2.50 16.89
N PRO A 99 -1.01 -3.32 17.91
CA PRO A 99 0.06 -3.02 18.88
C PRO A 99 1.45 -2.80 18.26
N ASP A 100 1.71 -3.33 17.06
CA ASP A 100 2.96 -3.16 16.31
C ASP A 100 2.96 -1.89 15.43
N GLY A 101 1.93 -1.05 15.57
CA GLY A 101 1.76 0.18 14.81
C GLY A 101 1.38 -0.05 13.33
N LYS A 102 0.91 -1.24 12.97
CA LYS A 102 0.46 -1.61 11.62
C LYS A 102 -1.03 -1.44 11.47
N ILE A 103 -1.46 -1.19 10.24
CA ILE A 103 -2.86 -1.19 9.84
C ILE A 103 -3.14 -2.37 8.93
N TRP A 104 -4.36 -2.89 8.98
CA TRP A 104 -4.84 -3.88 8.05
C TRP A 104 -5.41 -3.22 6.81
N VAL A 105 -5.03 -3.75 5.64
CA VAL A 105 -5.44 -3.23 4.34
C VAL A 105 -5.88 -4.39 3.47
N ALA A 106 -7.14 -4.39 3.04
CA ALA A 106 -7.59 -5.28 1.98
C ALA A 106 -7.23 -4.68 0.62
N LEU A 107 -6.54 -5.46 -0.20
CA LEU A 107 -6.08 -5.08 -1.52
C LEU A 107 -6.72 -5.97 -2.56
N ARG A 108 -7.43 -5.35 -3.51
CA ARG A 108 -7.97 -6.03 -4.67
C ARG A 108 -7.21 -5.65 -5.93
N LEU A 109 -6.60 -6.66 -6.56
CA LEU A 109 -5.85 -6.56 -7.80
C LEU A 109 -6.83 -6.47 -8.99
N LEU A 110 -6.68 -5.46 -9.83
CA LEU A 110 -7.62 -5.20 -10.92
C LEU A 110 -7.21 -5.81 -12.27
N GLY A 111 -6.02 -6.41 -12.37
CA GLY A 111 -5.46 -6.95 -13.61
C GLY A 111 -5.00 -5.89 -14.61
N ILE A 112 -5.05 -4.60 -14.25
CA ILE A 112 -4.71 -3.48 -15.13
C ILE A 112 -3.31 -2.97 -14.79
N LYS A 113 -2.31 -3.23 -15.63
CA LYS A 113 -0.97 -2.66 -15.47
C LYS A 113 -0.92 -1.22 -15.97
N LYS A 114 -0.54 -0.30 -15.09
CA LYS A 114 -0.25 1.09 -15.42
C LYS A 114 1.21 1.22 -15.86
N PRO A 115 1.54 2.09 -16.82
CA PRO A 115 2.93 2.36 -17.14
C PRO A 115 3.66 2.90 -15.90
N SER A 116 4.90 2.46 -15.68
CA SER A 116 5.84 3.19 -14.83
C SER A 116 6.19 4.49 -15.55
N ARG A 117 5.85 5.64 -14.96
CA ARG A 117 6.49 6.89 -15.39
C ARG A 117 7.98 6.69 -15.11
N ARG A 118 8.80 6.53 -16.16
CA ARG A 118 10.24 6.76 -16.04
C ARG A 118 10.37 8.21 -15.60
N ILE A 119 10.70 8.42 -14.33
CA ILE A 119 11.25 9.71 -13.92
C ILE A 119 12.56 9.79 -14.72
N LYS A 120 12.61 10.67 -15.72
CA LYS A 120 13.88 11.09 -16.28
C LYS A 120 14.66 11.67 -15.10
N GLU A 121 15.71 10.96 -14.68
CA GLU A 121 16.83 11.56 -13.94
C GLU A 121 17.46 12.62 -14.86
N GLU A 122 16.79 13.76 -15.03
CA GLU A 122 17.42 14.96 -15.56
C GLU A 122 18.03 15.72 -14.38
N VAL A 123 19.31 15.43 -14.16
CA VAL A 123 20.38 16.41 -13.90
C VAL A 123 19.95 17.62 -13.05
N ARG A 124 20.15 17.52 -11.74
CA ARG A 124 20.54 18.66 -10.91
C ARG A 124 21.63 18.22 -9.93
N MET A 125 22.79 17.92 -10.48
CA MET A 125 24.01 18.45 -9.88
C MET A 125 24.19 19.84 -10.48
N GLY A 126 23.90 20.84 -9.66
CA GLY A 126 24.17 22.26 -9.87
C GLY A 126 24.44 22.86 -8.50
#